data_AF-A0AA41Q0B7-F1
#
_entry.id   AF-A0AA41Q0B7-F1
#
_cell.length_a   1.000
_cell.length_b   1.000
_cell.length_c   1.000
_cell.angle_alpha   90.00
_cell.angle_beta   90.00
_cell.angle_gamma   90.00
#
_symmetry.space_group_name_H-M   'P 1'
#
loop_
_entity.id
_entity.type
_entity.pdbx_description
1 polymer ?
#
loop_
_entity_poly.entity_id
_entity_poly.type
_entity_poly.pdbx_seq_one_letter_code
_entity_poly.pdbx_strand_id
1 'polypeptide(L)'
;MARRLRFVGTNSGNNGCPSLYEDLDSGEYLVQGKAVTDPADLSQLRNVEAHEGFVVVPRELLAVFGPKDAERVPVLIGFDEFDAMFETFAHTAWRLESRRAYRADELTDTYRRFVAGDPAGYDLDDPWCVSRREQSALGKRFERVRIVDAPPTVGQRYLLDGARRNAAVGEDIRNLRRADAKRLQLPDEDFWLFDSRVIARLVFEDDDSLASVELITDPVEVSRACQVRDAAWHHAVPFEVFAAQLPSAM
;
A
#
# COMPACT_ATOMS: atom_id res chain seq x y z
N MET A 1 -32.51 12.61 20.13
CA MET A 1 -33.24 11.47 19.52
C MET A 1 -32.66 10.17 20.07
N ALA A 2 -33.38 9.06 20.03
CA ALA A 2 -32.81 7.78 20.43
C ALA A 2 -31.79 7.30 19.39
N ARG A 3 -30.67 6.72 19.83
CA ARG A 3 -29.62 6.15 18.95
C ARG A 3 -30.14 4.95 18.17
N ARG A 4 -29.66 4.73 16.95
CA ARG A 4 -29.95 3.52 16.17
C ARG A 4 -28.84 2.50 16.34
N LEU A 5 -29.00 1.63 17.33
CA LEU A 5 -27.95 0.70 17.73
C LEU A 5 -28.00 -0.63 16.95
N ARG A 6 -26.86 -1.05 16.40
CA ARG A 6 -26.61 -2.39 15.87
C ARG A 6 -25.79 -3.19 16.87
N PHE A 7 -26.21 -4.42 17.16
CA PHE A 7 -25.40 -5.35 17.96
C PHE A 7 -24.20 -5.85 17.12
N VAL A 8 -23.00 -5.75 17.68
CA VAL A 8 -21.74 -6.14 17.02
C VAL A 8 -21.30 -7.53 17.48
N GLY A 9 -21.31 -7.79 18.79
CA GLY A 9 -20.94 -9.09 19.32
C GLY A 9 -20.74 -9.14 20.84
N THR A 10 -20.59 -10.36 21.35
CA THR A 10 -20.23 -10.67 22.74
C THR A 10 -19.33 -11.90 22.76
N ASN A 11 -18.42 -11.97 23.73
CA ASN A 11 -17.59 -13.15 23.99
C ASN A 11 -18.14 -14.06 25.09
N SER A 12 -19.35 -13.79 25.58
CA SER A 12 -20.01 -14.58 26.63
C SER A 12 -21.03 -15.57 26.04
N GLY A 13 -20.90 -16.86 26.32
CA GLY A 13 -21.92 -17.85 25.99
C GLY A 13 -23.18 -17.66 26.85
N ASN A 14 -24.37 -17.78 26.25
CA ASN A 14 -25.76 -17.74 26.77
C ASN A 14 -26.16 -16.84 27.97
N ASN A 15 -25.26 -16.17 28.71
CA ASN A 15 -25.55 -15.51 29.99
C ASN A 15 -24.65 -14.32 30.39
N GLY A 16 -24.07 -13.58 29.43
CA GLY A 16 -24.01 -12.12 29.61
C GLY A 16 -22.64 -11.45 29.59
N CYS A 17 -22.74 -10.14 29.36
CA CYS A 17 -21.77 -9.06 29.48
C CYS A 17 -20.25 -9.41 29.52
N PRO A 18 -19.42 -8.75 28.70
CA PRO A 18 -19.77 -7.55 27.94
C PRO A 18 -20.18 -7.77 26.48
N SER A 19 -20.95 -6.81 25.98
CA SER A 19 -21.48 -6.77 24.62
C SER A 19 -21.13 -5.43 23.98
N LEU A 20 -20.87 -5.46 22.69
CA LEU A 20 -20.52 -4.30 21.89
C LEU A 20 -21.67 -3.94 20.94
N TYR A 21 -21.99 -2.66 20.87
CA TYR A 21 -22.99 -2.09 19.96
C TYR A 21 -22.37 -0.92 19.21
N GLU A 22 -22.86 -0.68 18.00
CA GLU A 22 -22.47 0.44 17.15
C GLU A 22 -23.69 1.33 16.92
N ASP A 23 -23.54 2.62 17.08
CA ASP A 23 -24.52 3.62 16.68
C ASP A 23 -24.40 3.86 15.17
N LEU A 24 -25.42 3.45 14.42
CA LEU A 24 -25.42 3.53 12.96
C LEU A 24 -25.47 4.96 12.41
N ASP A 25 -25.76 5.94 13.26
CA ASP A 25 -25.84 7.34 12.85
C ASP A 25 -24.53 8.11 13.09
N SER A 26 -23.77 7.75 14.13
CA SER A 26 -22.51 8.43 14.50
C SER A 26 -21.25 7.59 14.31
N GLY A 27 -21.37 6.27 14.15
CA GLY A 27 -20.24 5.33 14.16
C GLY A 27 -19.64 5.09 15.56
N GLU A 28 -20.21 5.71 16.61
CA GLU A 28 -19.74 5.52 17.98
C GLU A 28 -20.08 4.12 18.51
N TYR A 29 -19.20 3.56 19.34
CA TYR A 29 -19.43 2.26 19.96
C TYR A 29 -19.90 2.40 21.40
N LEU A 30 -20.91 1.62 21.77
CA LEU A 30 -21.40 1.47 23.13
C LEU A 30 -20.99 0.11 23.67
N VAL A 31 -20.48 0.09 24.89
CA VAL A 31 -20.11 -1.15 25.59
C VAL A 31 -21.06 -1.38 26.76
N GLN A 32 -21.80 -2.48 26.69
CA GLN A 32 -22.56 -2.98 27.83
C GLN A 32 -21.65 -3.91 28.61
N GLY A 33 -21.41 -3.64 29.90
CA GLY A 33 -20.49 -4.42 30.71
C GLY A 33 -20.70 -4.23 32.21
N LYS A 34 -19.84 -4.85 33.02
CA LYS A 34 -19.81 -4.61 34.47
C LYS A 34 -19.32 -3.19 34.73
N ALA A 35 -20.17 -2.35 35.31
CA ALA A 35 -19.78 -0.99 35.70
C ALA A 35 -18.69 -1.02 36.78
N VAL A 36 -17.73 -0.12 36.69
CA VAL A 36 -16.73 0.12 37.73
C VAL A 36 -17.30 1.13 38.71
N THR A 37 -17.60 0.69 39.92
CA THR A 37 -18.19 1.53 40.97
C THR A 37 -17.37 1.55 42.26
N ASP A 38 -16.30 0.75 42.34
CA ASP A 38 -15.43 0.72 43.51
C ASP A 38 -14.66 2.06 43.62
N PRO A 39 -14.78 2.81 44.72
CA PRO A 39 -14.05 4.06 44.90
C PRO A 39 -12.53 3.91 44.80
N ALA A 40 -11.97 2.76 45.18
CA ALA A 40 -10.54 2.50 45.06
C ALA A 40 -10.12 2.37 43.59
N ASP A 41 -10.92 1.71 42.76
CA ASP A 41 -10.69 1.63 41.31
C ASP A 41 -10.86 3.00 40.64
N LEU A 42 -11.93 3.73 40.98
CA LEU A 42 -12.22 5.05 40.42
C LEU A 42 -11.13 6.08 40.80
N SER A 43 -10.57 5.99 42.00
CA SER A 43 -9.50 6.91 42.45
C SER A 43 -8.19 6.77 41.66
N GLN A 44 -8.00 5.67 40.94
CA GLN A 44 -6.84 5.44 40.08
C GLN A 44 -7.02 6.01 38.66
N LEU A 45 -8.25 6.36 38.27
CA LEU A 45 -8.56 6.94 36.96
C LEU A 45 -8.24 8.44 36.96
N ARG A 46 -7.88 8.99 35.80
CA ARG A 46 -7.42 10.39 35.67
C ARG A 46 -8.54 11.26 35.13
N ASN A 47 -8.72 12.44 35.73
CA ASN A 47 -9.65 13.49 35.28
C ASN A 47 -11.12 13.04 35.18
N VAL A 48 -11.58 12.17 36.10
CA VAL A 48 -12.94 11.64 36.05
C VAL A 48 -13.98 12.72 36.33
N GLU A 49 -14.91 12.92 35.39
CA GLU A 49 -16.06 13.80 35.57
C GLU A 49 -17.30 13.06 36.11
N ALA A 50 -18.20 13.80 36.76
CA ALA A 50 -19.39 13.21 37.41
C ALA A 50 -20.35 12.50 36.44
N HIS A 51 -20.26 12.78 35.14
CA HIS A 51 -21.10 12.20 34.10
C HIS A 51 -20.46 10.98 33.41
N GLU A 52 -19.20 10.65 33.76
CA GLU A 52 -18.48 9.55 33.14
C GLU A 52 -18.79 8.21 33.84
N GLY A 53 -19.06 7.20 33.02
CA GLY A 53 -19.27 5.82 33.46
C GLY A 53 -18.22 4.90 32.86
N PHE A 54 -17.65 4.02 33.67
CA PHE A 54 -16.63 3.07 33.24
C PHE A 54 -17.18 1.65 33.27
N VAL A 55 -16.84 0.85 32.26
CA VAL A 55 -17.20 -0.57 32.18
C VAL A 55 -15.95 -1.41 31.98
N VAL A 56 -15.91 -2.59 32.61
CA VAL A 56 -14.84 -3.55 32.43
C VAL A 56 -15.04 -4.31 31.13
N VAL A 57 -14.00 -4.34 30.28
CA VAL A 57 -14.02 -4.99 28.96
C VAL A 57 -12.87 -6.01 28.84
N PRO A 58 -13.16 -7.32 28.66
CA PRO A 58 -12.18 -8.33 28.31
C PRO A 58 -11.47 -7.97 27.02
N ARG A 59 -10.15 -8.21 27.01
CA ARG A 59 -9.28 -7.97 25.84
C ARG A 59 -9.80 -8.66 24.57
N GLU A 60 -10.34 -9.86 24.71
CA GLU A 60 -10.87 -10.66 23.61
C GLU A 60 -12.07 -10.00 22.92
N LEU A 61 -12.96 -9.33 23.65
CA LEU A 61 -14.11 -8.65 23.04
C LEU A 61 -13.62 -7.58 22.04
N LEU A 62 -12.64 -6.77 22.44
CA LEU A 62 -12.07 -5.74 21.58
C LEU A 62 -11.29 -6.33 20.41
N ALA A 63 -10.53 -7.42 20.64
CA ALA A 63 -9.76 -8.05 19.59
C ALA A 63 -10.64 -8.71 18.50
N VAL A 64 -11.75 -9.32 18.90
CA VAL A 64 -12.63 -10.06 17.99
C VAL A 64 -13.63 -9.14 17.30
N PHE A 65 -14.29 -8.26 18.08
CA PHE A 65 -15.45 -7.48 17.66
C PHE A 65 -15.20 -5.97 17.59
N GLY A 66 -14.05 -5.48 18.08
CA GLY A 66 -13.71 -4.07 17.94
C GLY A 66 -13.65 -3.65 16.47
N PRO A 67 -13.90 -2.36 16.17
CA PRO A 67 -13.81 -1.84 14.80
C PRO A 67 -12.44 -2.13 14.23
N LYS A 68 -12.42 -2.85 13.11
CA LYS A 68 -11.20 -3.16 12.34
C LYS A 68 -11.01 -2.18 11.19
N ASP A 69 -12.13 -1.67 10.70
CA ASP A 69 -12.21 -0.65 9.68
C ASP A 69 -12.73 0.63 10.37
N ALA A 70 -11.89 1.29 11.18
CA ALA A 70 -12.20 2.66 11.56
C ALA A 70 -12.27 3.46 10.24
N GLU A 71 -13.32 4.27 10.02
CA GLU A 71 -13.44 5.13 8.84
C GLU A 71 -12.15 5.93 8.65
N ARG A 72 -11.29 5.42 7.77
CA ARG A 72 -9.93 5.91 7.63
C ARG A 72 -9.98 7.09 6.68
N VAL A 73 -9.78 8.29 7.23
CA VAL A 73 -9.52 9.47 6.40
C VAL A 73 -8.18 9.26 5.69
N PRO A 74 -8.13 9.25 4.34
CA PRO A 74 -6.88 9.09 3.62
C PRO A 74 -5.89 10.18 4.02
N VAL A 75 -4.68 9.79 4.40
CA VAL A 75 -3.57 10.73 4.63
C VAL A 75 -2.89 10.95 3.29
N LEU A 76 -3.21 12.05 2.62
CA LEU A 76 -2.58 12.42 1.36
C LEU A 76 -1.32 13.23 1.62
N ILE A 77 -0.23 12.88 0.94
CA ILE A 77 1.05 13.58 1.02
C ILE A 77 1.40 14.24 -0.32
N GLY A 78 2.22 15.29 -0.25
CA GLY A 78 2.77 15.95 -1.43
C GLY A 78 3.90 15.14 -2.08
N PHE A 79 4.24 15.48 -3.33
CA PHE A 79 5.31 14.80 -4.07
C PHE A 79 6.68 14.95 -3.42
N ASP A 80 7.01 16.11 -2.84
CA ASP A 80 8.28 16.32 -2.13
C ASP A 80 8.42 15.38 -0.91
N GLU A 81 7.33 15.18 -0.16
CA GLU A 81 7.31 14.26 0.98
C GLU A 81 7.45 12.80 0.51
N PHE A 82 6.77 12.45 -0.59
CA PHE A 82 6.89 11.13 -1.20
C PHE A 82 8.32 10.85 -1.70
N ASP A 83 8.96 11.84 -2.33
CA ASP A 83 10.34 11.74 -2.79
C ASP A 83 11.31 11.53 -1.62
N ALA A 84 11.11 12.24 -0.51
CA ALA A 84 11.92 12.08 0.71
C ALA A 84 11.83 10.66 1.32
N MET A 85 10.76 9.90 1.08
CA MET A 85 10.64 8.52 1.56
C MET A 85 11.72 7.61 0.97
N PHE A 86 12.16 7.89 -0.26
CA PHE A 86 13.20 7.11 -0.95
C PHE A 86 14.60 7.33 -0.40
N GLU A 87 14.80 8.34 0.43
CA GLU A 87 16.06 8.59 1.13
C GLU A 87 16.03 8.11 2.58
N THR A 88 14.83 8.08 3.19
CA THR A 88 14.65 7.84 4.62
C THR A 88 14.32 6.40 5.00
N PHE A 89 13.85 5.56 4.07
CA PHE A 89 13.59 4.14 4.37
C PHE A 89 14.88 3.39 4.76
N ALA A 90 14.76 2.36 5.59
CA ALA A 90 15.87 1.69 6.24
C ALA A 90 16.39 0.44 5.50
N HIS A 91 15.51 -0.32 4.85
CA HIS A 91 15.84 -1.66 4.35
C HIS A 91 15.30 -1.94 2.95
N THR A 92 14.02 -1.69 2.70
CA THR A 92 13.38 -2.13 1.45
C THR A 92 12.30 -1.16 1.00
N ALA A 93 12.38 -0.74 -0.26
CA ALA A 93 11.31 -0.08 -0.99
C ALA A 93 10.86 -1.01 -2.11
N TRP A 94 9.68 -1.60 -1.98
CA TRP A 94 9.12 -2.53 -2.95
C TRP A 94 7.94 -1.89 -3.70
N ARG A 95 7.85 -2.02 -5.02
CA ARG A 95 6.74 -1.47 -5.83
C ARG A 95 5.98 -2.52 -6.62
N LEU A 96 4.66 -2.42 -6.61
CA LEU A 96 3.78 -3.02 -7.60
C LEU A 96 3.36 -1.97 -8.65
N GLU A 97 3.53 -2.30 -9.92
CA GLU A 97 3.05 -1.50 -11.06
C GLU A 97 2.04 -2.31 -11.86
N SER A 98 0.77 -1.96 -11.79
CA SER A 98 -0.32 -2.65 -12.50
C SER A 98 -0.66 -1.99 -13.84
N ARG A 99 -0.33 -0.69 -14.00
CA ARG A 99 -0.84 0.17 -15.08
C ARG A 99 -0.31 -0.21 -16.46
N ARG A 100 -1.00 0.29 -17.49
CA ARG A 100 -0.69 0.08 -18.90
C ARG A 100 0.18 1.19 -19.49
N ALA A 101 0.17 2.36 -18.88
CA ALA A 101 0.98 3.51 -19.19
C ALA A 101 1.01 4.44 -17.98
N TYR A 102 1.93 5.41 -17.99
CA TYR A 102 1.92 6.54 -17.08
C TYR A 102 1.98 7.81 -17.90
N ARG A 103 1.09 8.76 -17.64
CA ARG A 103 1.04 10.02 -18.40
C ARG A 103 2.34 10.80 -18.32
N ALA A 104 3.02 10.73 -17.17
CA ALA A 104 4.31 11.38 -16.95
C ALA A 104 5.39 10.88 -17.93
N ASP A 105 5.41 9.59 -18.25
CA ASP A 105 6.36 9.01 -19.19
C ASP A 105 6.12 9.55 -20.61
N GLU A 106 4.87 9.64 -21.03
CA GLU A 106 4.49 10.06 -22.39
C GLU A 106 4.94 11.48 -22.75
N LEU A 107 5.18 12.31 -21.74
CA LEU A 107 5.62 13.70 -21.89
C LEU A 107 7.14 13.83 -22.03
N THR A 108 7.90 12.74 -21.89
CA THR A 108 9.36 12.75 -21.91
C THR A 108 9.96 12.62 -23.31
N ASP A 109 11.19 13.11 -23.48
CA ASP A 109 11.98 12.92 -24.70
C ASP A 109 12.32 11.44 -24.95
N THR A 110 12.64 10.72 -23.89
CA THR A 110 12.96 9.29 -23.92
C THR A 110 11.79 8.47 -24.45
N TYR A 111 10.55 8.77 -24.04
CA TYR A 111 9.36 8.10 -24.56
C TYR A 111 9.14 8.39 -26.04
N ARG A 112 9.24 9.66 -26.45
CA ARG A 112 9.10 10.05 -27.86
C ARG A 112 10.12 9.33 -28.75
N ARG A 113 11.38 9.25 -28.33
CA ARG A 113 12.44 8.52 -29.05
C ARG A 113 12.16 7.02 -29.11
N PHE A 114 11.76 6.42 -27.99
CA PHE A 114 11.38 5.02 -27.94
C PHE A 114 10.25 4.68 -28.93
N VAL A 115 9.20 5.50 -28.98
CA VAL A 115 8.08 5.32 -29.92
C VAL A 115 8.53 5.47 -31.38
N ALA A 116 9.52 6.31 -31.65
CA ALA A 116 10.13 6.44 -32.97
C ALA A 116 11.04 5.26 -33.36
N GLY A 117 11.32 4.32 -32.44
CA GLY A 117 12.25 3.22 -32.65
C GLY A 117 13.72 3.58 -32.42
N ASP A 118 13.99 4.80 -31.94
CA ASP A 118 15.33 5.24 -31.57
C ASP A 118 15.69 4.75 -30.16
N PRO A 119 16.99 4.54 -29.87
CA PRO A 119 17.43 4.34 -28.49
C PRO A 119 16.94 5.51 -27.62
N ALA A 120 16.26 5.20 -26.52
CA ALA A 120 15.69 6.20 -25.61
C ALA A 120 16.74 7.19 -25.09
N GLY A 121 18.00 6.78 -24.98
CA GLY A 121 19.12 7.65 -24.62
C GLY A 121 19.12 8.01 -23.14
N TYR A 122 18.87 7.02 -22.28
CA TYR A 122 18.87 7.21 -20.83
C TYR A 122 20.21 7.78 -20.34
N ASP A 123 20.13 8.89 -19.61
CA ASP A 123 21.24 9.40 -18.82
C ASP A 123 21.33 8.56 -17.54
N LEU A 124 22.50 7.97 -17.29
CA LEU A 124 22.75 7.20 -16.07
C LEU A 124 23.41 8.05 -14.99
N ASP A 125 23.78 9.29 -15.29
CA ASP A 125 24.45 10.21 -14.37
C ASP A 125 23.54 11.37 -13.96
N ASP A 126 22.26 11.32 -14.34
CA ASP A 126 21.27 12.26 -13.86
C ASP A 126 21.08 12.14 -12.33
N PRO A 127 20.62 13.21 -11.65
CA PRO A 127 20.52 13.24 -10.20
C PRO A 127 19.74 12.09 -9.57
N TRP A 128 18.69 11.60 -10.24
CA TRP A 128 17.90 10.47 -9.74
C TRP A 128 18.69 9.17 -9.78
N CYS A 129 19.41 8.91 -10.89
CA CYS A 129 20.27 7.73 -11.02
C CYS A 129 21.41 7.74 -9.99
N VAL A 130 22.01 8.91 -9.75
CA VAL A 130 23.06 9.08 -8.72
C VAL A 130 22.50 8.76 -7.34
N SER A 131 21.39 9.38 -6.94
CA SER A 131 20.76 9.13 -5.64
C SER A 131 20.37 7.65 -5.47
N ARG A 132 19.78 7.02 -6.49
CA ARG A 132 19.43 5.58 -6.46
C ARG A 132 20.65 4.68 -6.25
N ARG A 133 21.77 4.96 -6.92
CA ARG A 133 23.02 4.21 -6.75
C ARG A 133 23.57 4.37 -5.34
N GLU A 134 23.57 5.59 -4.79
CA GLU A 134 24.04 5.86 -3.44
C GLU A 134 23.20 5.11 -2.39
N GLN A 135 21.88 5.17 -2.50
CA GLN A 135 20.97 4.44 -1.59
C GLN A 135 21.17 2.93 -1.68
N SER A 136 21.34 2.40 -2.89
CA SER A 136 21.62 0.96 -3.10
C SER A 136 22.97 0.54 -2.54
N ALA A 137 24.00 1.41 -2.64
CA ALA A 137 25.33 1.17 -2.08
C ALA A 137 25.33 1.13 -0.54
N LEU A 138 24.34 1.76 0.12
CA LEU A 138 24.10 1.63 1.55
C LEU A 138 23.45 0.28 1.95
N GLY A 139 23.22 -0.63 0.99
CA GLY A 139 22.61 -1.93 1.23
C GLY A 139 21.08 -1.91 1.25
N LYS A 140 20.47 -0.76 0.93
CA LYS A 140 19.01 -0.66 0.79
C LYS A 140 18.56 -1.35 -0.50
N ARG A 141 17.41 -2.02 -0.45
CA ARG A 141 16.88 -2.76 -1.60
C ARG A 141 15.74 -2.00 -2.25
N PHE A 142 15.85 -1.81 -3.56
CA PHE A 142 14.76 -1.36 -4.42
C PHE A 142 14.30 -2.54 -5.25
N GLU A 143 13.04 -2.90 -5.11
CA GLU A 143 12.47 -4.10 -5.72
C GLU A 143 11.15 -3.73 -6.40
N ARG A 144 10.87 -4.33 -7.56
CA ARG A 144 9.70 -3.96 -8.36
C ARG A 144 9.11 -5.14 -9.09
N VAL A 145 7.79 -5.27 -9.05
CA VAL A 145 7.04 -6.15 -9.93
C VAL A 145 6.14 -5.34 -10.84
N ARG A 146 6.31 -5.54 -12.15
CA ARG A 146 5.50 -4.91 -13.20
C ARG A 146 4.53 -5.91 -13.80
N ILE A 147 3.25 -5.58 -13.81
CA ILE A 147 2.21 -6.36 -14.47
C ILE A 147 2.15 -5.97 -15.94
N VAL A 148 2.25 -6.97 -16.82
CA VAL A 148 2.31 -6.76 -18.27
C VAL A 148 1.17 -7.50 -18.97
N ASP A 149 0.51 -6.82 -19.90
CA ASP A 149 -0.55 -7.41 -20.73
C ASP A 149 0.03 -8.37 -21.80
N ALA A 150 -0.87 -9.11 -22.46
CA ALA A 150 -0.55 -9.97 -23.59
C ALA A 150 -1.55 -9.69 -24.74
N PRO A 151 -1.15 -8.98 -25.81
CA PRO A 151 0.15 -8.34 -26.01
C PRO A 151 0.39 -7.14 -25.07
N PRO A 152 1.65 -6.77 -24.77
CA PRO A 152 1.96 -5.57 -23.99
C PRO A 152 1.55 -4.29 -24.72
N THR A 153 1.09 -3.28 -23.98
CA THR A 153 0.85 -1.93 -24.52
C THR A 153 2.16 -1.23 -24.89
N VAL A 154 2.09 -0.10 -25.61
CA VAL A 154 3.27 0.73 -25.92
C VAL A 154 3.96 1.20 -24.64
N GLY A 155 3.18 1.72 -23.67
CA GLY A 155 3.69 2.13 -22.36
C GLY A 155 4.38 1.00 -21.60
N GLN A 156 3.82 -0.21 -21.59
CA GLN A 156 4.46 -1.36 -20.96
C GLN A 156 5.76 -1.79 -21.65
N ARG A 157 5.86 -1.67 -22.98
CA ARG A 157 7.12 -1.92 -23.69
C ARG A 157 8.17 -0.84 -23.37
N TYR A 158 7.75 0.41 -23.25
CA TYR A 158 8.63 1.50 -22.82
C TYR A 158 9.17 1.25 -21.41
N LEU A 159 8.30 0.87 -20.47
CA LEU A 159 8.71 0.51 -19.11
C LEU A 159 9.69 -0.66 -19.10
N LEU A 160 9.45 -1.68 -19.94
CA LEU A 160 10.35 -2.82 -20.07
C LEU A 160 11.73 -2.42 -20.63
N ASP A 161 11.79 -1.50 -21.59
CA ASP A 161 13.07 -0.94 -22.07
C ASP A 161 13.78 -0.15 -20.96
N GLY A 162 13.04 0.72 -20.27
CA GLY A 162 13.52 1.52 -19.14
C GLY A 162 13.97 0.69 -17.94
N ALA A 163 13.52 -0.56 -17.81
CA ALA A 163 13.98 -1.47 -16.75
C ALA A 163 15.51 -1.62 -16.74
N ARG A 164 16.17 -1.50 -17.90
CA ARG A 164 17.63 -1.54 -18.02
C ARG A 164 18.30 -0.39 -17.27
N ARG A 165 17.75 0.83 -17.36
CA ARG A 165 18.24 2.01 -16.63
C ARG A 165 18.11 1.79 -15.13
N ASN A 166 16.94 1.39 -14.67
CA ASN A 166 16.67 1.13 -13.26
C ASN A 166 17.56 0.02 -12.67
N ALA A 167 17.75 -1.08 -13.41
CA ALA A 167 18.62 -2.17 -13.00
C ALA A 167 20.09 -1.73 -12.91
N ALA A 168 20.54 -0.87 -13.83
CA ALA A 168 21.90 -0.31 -13.79
C ALA A 168 22.16 0.58 -12.56
N VAL A 169 21.11 1.05 -11.87
CA VAL A 169 21.23 1.86 -10.65
C VAL A 169 20.86 1.09 -9.36
N GLY A 170 20.66 -0.22 -9.46
CA GLY A 170 20.52 -1.12 -8.30
C GLY A 170 19.11 -1.62 -8.00
N GLU A 171 18.12 -1.37 -8.87
CA GLU A 171 16.77 -1.95 -8.69
C GLU A 171 16.68 -3.40 -9.21
N ASP A 172 16.09 -4.33 -8.44
CA ASP A 172 15.67 -5.65 -8.95
C ASP A 172 14.25 -5.53 -9.54
N ILE A 173 14.18 -5.55 -10.86
CA ILE A 173 12.92 -5.44 -11.61
C ILE A 173 12.52 -6.79 -12.17
N ARG A 174 11.29 -7.17 -11.84
CA ARG A 174 10.63 -8.38 -12.33
C ARG A 174 9.32 -8.05 -12.99
N ASN A 175 8.89 -8.95 -13.86
CA ASN A 175 7.65 -8.83 -14.62
C ASN A 175 6.77 -10.05 -14.41
N LEU A 176 5.47 -9.81 -14.37
CA LEU A 176 4.43 -10.82 -14.21
C LEU A 176 3.34 -10.57 -15.27
N ARG A 177 2.79 -11.64 -15.85
CA ARG A 177 1.66 -11.50 -16.80
C ARG A 177 0.40 -11.07 -16.05
N ARG A 178 -0.43 -10.22 -16.67
CA ARG A 178 -1.73 -9.82 -16.10
C ARG A 178 -2.65 -10.99 -15.80
N ALA A 179 -2.60 -12.05 -16.60
CA ALA A 179 -3.38 -13.27 -16.34
C ALA A 179 -2.96 -13.94 -15.01
N ASP A 180 -1.67 -13.97 -14.70
CA ASP A 180 -1.16 -14.50 -13.44
C ASP A 180 -1.48 -13.58 -12.27
N ALA A 181 -1.36 -12.26 -12.44
CA ALA A 181 -1.77 -11.29 -11.42
C ALA A 181 -3.24 -11.48 -11.01
N LYS A 182 -4.14 -11.67 -11.98
CA LYS A 182 -5.56 -11.97 -11.74
C LYS A 182 -5.76 -13.31 -11.02
N ARG A 183 -5.04 -14.36 -11.44
CA ARG A 183 -5.10 -15.69 -10.80
C ARG A 183 -4.66 -15.63 -9.34
N LEU A 184 -3.67 -14.79 -9.04
CA LEU A 184 -3.14 -14.54 -7.70
C LEU A 184 -3.97 -13.52 -6.91
N GLN A 185 -4.99 -12.93 -7.52
CA GLN A 185 -5.85 -11.90 -6.92
C GLN A 185 -5.03 -10.69 -6.42
N LEU A 186 -4.00 -10.30 -7.17
CA LEU A 186 -3.23 -9.08 -6.87
C LEU A 186 -4.11 -7.84 -7.10
N PRO A 187 -3.89 -6.76 -6.32
CA PRO A 187 -4.59 -5.50 -6.53
C PRO A 187 -4.28 -4.88 -7.90
N ASP A 188 -5.25 -4.12 -8.41
CA ASP A 188 -5.07 -3.31 -9.62
C ASP A 188 -4.47 -1.94 -9.28
N GLU A 189 -4.31 -1.59 -8.01
CA GLU A 189 -3.69 -0.36 -7.56
C GLU A 189 -2.15 -0.45 -7.54
N ASP A 190 -1.52 0.64 -7.97
CA ASP A 190 -0.09 0.85 -7.83
C ASP A 190 0.25 1.30 -6.40
N PHE A 191 1.29 0.71 -5.82
CA PHE A 191 1.79 1.18 -4.54
C PHE A 191 3.27 0.86 -4.34
N TRP A 192 3.89 1.65 -3.47
CA TRP A 192 5.14 1.32 -2.82
C TRP A 192 4.91 0.79 -1.41
N LEU A 193 5.67 -0.20 -0.99
CA LEU A 193 5.75 -0.72 0.37
C LEU A 193 7.15 -0.47 0.90
N PHE A 194 7.26 0.41 1.89
CA PHE A 194 8.51 0.76 2.56
C PHE A 194 8.63 -0.02 3.87
N ASP A 195 9.76 -0.73 4.02
CA ASP A 195 10.19 -1.46 5.21
C ASP A 195 9.15 -2.42 5.80
N SER A 196 8.20 -2.89 4.99
CA SER A 196 7.04 -3.67 5.44
C SER A 196 6.24 -2.96 6.55
N ARG A 197 6.16 -1.63 6.48
CA ARG A 197 5.57 -0.76 7.52
C ARG A 197 4.65 0.33 6.98
N VAL A 198 4.96 0.87 5.81
CA VAL A 198 4.22 1.99 5.23
C VAL A 198 3.94 1.70 3.78
N ILE A 199 2.69 1.85 3.37
CA ILE A 199 2.30 1.82 1.96
C ILE A 199 2.15 3.26 1.49
N ALA A 200 2.76 3.59 0.35
CA ALA A 200 2.45 4.79 -0.41
C ALA A 200 1.64 4.36 -1.65
N ARG A 201 0.32 4.47 -1.56
CA ARG A 201 -0.61 4.13 -2.65
C ARG A 201 -0.67 5.29 -3.63
N LEU A 202 -0.41 5.01 -4.90
CA LEU A 202 -0.39 6.00 -5.97
C LEU A 202 -1.82 6.16 -6.52
N VAL A 203 -2.39 7.35 -6.37
CA VAL A 203 -3.75 7.67 -6.85
C VAL A 203 -3.63 8.37 -8.19
N PHE A 204 -4.21 7.78 -9.23
CA PHE A 204 -4.17 8.31 -10.59
C PHE A 204 -5.56 8.78 -11.03
N GLU A 205 -5.57 9.80 -11.88
CA GLU A 205 -6.74 10.21 -12.63
C GLU A 205 -7.02 9.23 -13.80
N ASP A 206 -8.16 9.43 -14.46
CA ASP A 206 -8.61 8.63 -15.62
C ASP A 206 -7.63 8.68 -16.80
N ASP A 207 -6.81 9.74 -16.91
CA ASP A 207 -5.84 9.95 -18.00
C ASP A 207 -4.44 9.40 -17.69
N ASP A 208 -4.29 8.54 -16.67
CA ASP A 208 -3.01 8.00 -16.19
C ASP A 208 -2.06 9.05 -15.58
N SER A 209 -2.53 10.28 -15.28
CA SER A 209 -1.76 11.26 -14.50
C SER A 209 -1.82 10.94 -13.01
N LEU A 210 -0.69 11.13 -12.31
CA LEU A 210 -0.61 10.90 -10.87
C LEU A 210 -1.24 12.10 -10.14
N ALA A 211 -2.37 11.87 -9.48
CA ALA A 211 -3.13 12.89 -8.76
C ALA A 211 -2.54 13.17 -7.37
N SER A 212 -2.31 12.10 -6.60
CA SER A 212 -1.83 12.19 -5.22
C SER A 212 -1.21 10.87 -4.75
N VAL A 213 -0.59 10.91 -3.57
CA VAL A 213 -0.06 9.74 -2.89
C VAL A 213 -0.73 9.62 -1.53
N GLU A 214 -1.32 8.46 -1.24
CA GLU A 214 -1.89 8.16 0.07
C GLU A 214 -0.93 7.32 0.92
N LEU A 215 -0.65 7.78 2.14
CA LEU A 215 0.09 7.03 3.15
C LEU A 215 -0.83 6.15 3.99
N ILE A 216 -0.52 4.86 4.00
CA ILE A 216 -1.21 3.83 4.77
C ILE A 216 -0.23 3.18 5.75
N THR A 217 -0.53 3.29 7.04
CA THR A 217 0.21 2.66 8.15
C THR A 217 -0.62 1.66 8.92
N ASP A 218 -1.85 1.37 8.44
CA ASP A 218 -2.72 0.37 9.02
C ASP A 218 -2.03 -1.01 8.97
N PRO A 219 -1.79 -1.68 10.12
CA PRO A 219 -1.11 -2.97 10.15
C PRO A 219 -1.79 -4.07 9.32
N VAL A 220 -3.12 -4.04 9.16
CA VAL A 220 -3.87 -5.01 8.37
C VAL A 220 -3.58 -4.79 6.88
N GLU A 221 -3.65 -3.55 6.42
CA GLU A 221 -3.34 -3.20 5.02
C GLU A 221 -1.87 -3.47 4.70
N VAL A 222 -0.95 -3.10 5.60
CA VAL A 222 0.48 -3.38 5.46
C VAL A 222 0.74 -4.89 5.41
N SER A 223 0.07 -5.69 6.24
CA SER A 223 0.19 -7.14 6.21
C SER A 223 -0.32 -7.73 4.88
N ARG A 224 -1.46 -7.22 4.37
CA ARG A 224 -1.97 -7.59 3.04
C ARG A 224 -0.99 -7.22 1.93
N ALA A 225 -0.42 -6.02 1.97
CA ALA A 225 0.59 -5.58 1.00
C ALA A 225 1.86 -6.45 1.03
N CYS A 226 2.30 -6.90 2.22
CA CYS A 226 3.39 -7.88 2.34
C CYS A 226 3.03 -9.22 1.68
N GLN A 227 1.80 -9.72 1.86
CA GLN A 227 1.34 -10.95 1.19
C GLN A 227 1.28 -10.79 -0.33
N VAL A 228 0.80 -9.64 -0.81
CA VAL A 228 0.79 -9.26 -2.24
C VAL A 228 2.22 -9.25 -2.78
N ARG A 229 3.17 -8.60 -2.08
CA ARG A 229 4.59 -8.63 -2.45
C ARG A 229 5.08 -10.05 -2.60
N ASP A 230 4.90 -10.89 -1.58
CA ASP A 230 5.47 -12.23 -1.55
C ASP A 230 4.88 -13.10 -2.69
N ALA A 231 3.57 -13.00 -2.94
CA ALA A 231 2.90 -13.71 -4.03
C ALA A 231 3.36 -13.21 -5.42
N ALA A 232 3.42 -11.89 -5.61
CA ALA A 232 3.88 -11.29 -6.85
C ALA A 232 5.34 -11.64 -7.13
N TRP A 233 6.22 -11.52 -6.12
CA TRP A 233 7.65 -11.76 -6.22
C TRP A 233 7.99 -13.22 -6.51
N HIS A 234 7.25 -14.15 -5.92
CA HIS A 234 7.44 -15.59 -6.13
C HIS A 234 7.20 -16.00 -7.60
N HIS A 235 6.23 -15.37 -8.27
CA HIS A 235 5.85 -15.72 -9.65
C HIS A 235 6.44 -14.80 -10.71
N ALA A 236 6.89 -13.60 -10.34
CA ALA A 236 7.51 -12.67 -11.28
C ALA A 236 8.91 -13.15 -11.68
N VAL A 237 9.26 -12.94 -12.94
CA VAL A 237 10.57 -13.30 -13.50
C VAL A 237 11.39 -12.04 -13.77
N PRO A 238 12.73 -12.08 -13.70
CA PRO A 238 13.58 -10.93 -14.06
C PRO A 238 13.22 -10.35 -15.42
N PHE A 239 13.31 -9.02 -15.55
CA PHE A 239 12.84 -8.32 -16.74
C PHE A 239 13.53 -8.78 -18.04
N GLU A 240 14.78 -9.21 -17.99
CA GLU A 240 15.52 -9.76 -19.13
C GLU A 240 14.94 -11.09 -19.59
N VAL A 241 14.59 -11.96 -18.64
CA VAL A 241 13.95 -13.25 -18.90
C VAL A 241 12.56 -13.01 -19.49
N PHE A 242 11.81 -12.06 -18.93
CA PHE A 242 10.50 -11.70 -19.45
C PHE A 242 10.58 -11.13 -20.87
N ALA A 243 11.52 -10.22 -21.12
CA ALA A 243 11.70 -9.60 -22.43
C ALA A 243 12.07 -10.62 -23.51
N ALA A 244 12.88 -11.62 -23.18
CA ALA A 244 13.23 -12.72 -24.10
C ALA A 244 12.04 -13.62 -24.47
N GLN A 245 10.98 -13.65 -23.65
CA GLN A 245 9.76 -14.41 -23.90
C GLN A 245 8.71 -13.62 -24.68
N LEU A 246 8.89 -12.31 -24.88
CA LEU A 246 7.99 -11.55 -25.73
C LEU A 246 8.25 -11.94 -27.19
N PRO A 247 7.19 -12.23 -27.97
CA PRO A 247 7.35 -12.39 -29.41
C PRO A 247 8.04 -11.14 -29.95
N SER A 248 9.09 -11.32 -30.76
CA SER A 248 9.64 -10.19 -31.52
C SER A 248 8.49 -9.55 -32.29
N ALA A 249 8.28 -8.25 -32.10
CA ALA A 249 7.33 -7.52 -32.91
C ALA A 249 7.78 -7.66 -34.38
N MET A 250 7.02 -8.41 -35.17
CA MET A 250 7.12 -8.38 -36.63
C MET A 250 6.56 -7.07 -37.15
#